data_AF-Q7WB26-F1
#
_entry.id   AF-Q7WB26-F1
#
_cell.length_a   1.000
_cell.length_b   1.000
_cell.length_c   1.000
_cell.angle_alpha   90.00
_cell.angle_beta   90.00
_cell.angle_gamma   90.00
#
_symmetry.space_group_name_H-M   'P 1'
#
loop_
_entity.id
_entity.type
_entity.pdbx_description
1 polymer ?
#
loop_
_entity_poly.entity_id
_entity_poly.type
_entity_poly.pdbx_seq_one_letter_code
_entity_poly.pdbx_strand_id
1 'polypeptide(L)'
;MTDKHETLREAADRLNSARRAFGLGEDGLRLLRRSREAFINSLRNTGLTYAQAQVKYDNCLDEQQQLHQQAIHELQYAERLHRQLLAELEQTA
;
A
#
# COMPACT_ATOMS: atom_id res chain seq x y z
N MET A 1 20.69 -27.76 1.37
CA MET A 1 20.76 -26.81 0.23
C MET A 1 19.39 -26.35 -0.27
N THR A 2 18.31 -27.10 -0.03
CA THR A 2 16.93 -26.76 -0.43
C THR A 2 16.32 -25.56 0.31
N ASP A 3 16.66 -25.38 1.58
CA ASP A 3 16.08 -24.36 2.47
C ASP A 3 16.36 -22.91 2.03
N LYS A 4 17.61 -22.57 1.70
CA LYS A 4 17.98 -21.18 1.33
C LYS A 4 17.34 -20.68 0.03
N HIS A 5 17.21 -21.54 -0.96
CA HIS A 5 16.54 -21.18 -2.22
C HIS A 5 15.04 -21.00 -2.03
N GLU A 6 14.43 -21.77 -1.13
CA GLU A 6 13.03 -21.63 -0.74
C GLU A 6 12.81 -20.32 0.03
N THR A 7 13.66 -20.01 1.02
CA THR A 7 13.60 -18.73 1.75
C THR A 7 13.74 -17.52 0.83
N LEU A 8 14.66 -17.58 -0.16
CA LEU A 8 14.81 -16.50 -1.14
C LEU A 8 13.55 -16.34 -2.00
N ARG A 9 12.95 -17.45 -2.43
CA ARG A 9 11.73 -17.43 -3.23
C ARG A 9 10.57 -16.80 -2.45
N GLU A 10 10.39 -17.18 -1.19
CA GLU A 10 9.38 -16.57 -0.32
C GLU A 10 9.61 -15.07 -0.13
N ALA A 11 10.86 -14.64 0.04
CA ALA A 11 11.20 -13.21 0.13
C ALA A 11 10.89 -12.46 -1.18
N ALA A 12 11.12 -13.08 -2.34
CA ALA A 12 10.75 -12.51 -3.63
C ALA A 12 9.23 -12.40 -3.80
N ASP A 13 8.47 -13.42 -3.39
CA ASP A 13 7.01 -13.42 -3.42
C ASP A 13 6.41 -12.35 -2.49
N ARG A 14 7.01 -12.18 -1.30
CA ARG A 14 6.66 -11.10 -0.36
C ARG A 14 6.95 -9.72 -0.98
N LEU A 15 8.12 -9.53 -1.58
CA LEU A 15 8.49 -8.28 -2.26
C LEU A 15 7.51 -7.95 -3.40
N ASN A 16 7.18 -8.92 -4.23
CA ASN A 16 6.21 -8.74 -5.32
C ASN A 16 4.82 -8.37 -4.79
N SER A 17 4.40 -8.97 -3.69
CA SER A 17 3.12 -8.65 -3.05
C SER A 17 3.10 -7.25 -2.46
N ALA A 18 4.17 -6.83 -1.79
CA ALA A 18 4.33 -5.48 -1.25
C ALA A 18 4.33 -4.42 -2.36
N ARG A 19 5.00 -4.68 -3.50
CA ARG A 19 4.99 -3.79 -4.68
C ARG A 19 3.59 -3.59 -5.23
N ARG A 20 2.79 -4.65 -5.33
CA ARG A 20 1.39 -4.56 -5.77
C ARG A 20 0.55 -3.73 -4.80
N ALA A 21 0.69 -3.97 -3.49
CA ALA A 21 -0.04 -3.22 -2.47
C ALA A 21 0.32 -1.72 -2.51
N PHE A 22 1.61 -1.40 -2.67
CA PHE A 22 2.09 -0.02 -2.85
C PHE A 22 1.43 0.66 -4.06
N GLY A 23 1.51 0.03 -5.24
CA GLY A 23 0.94 0.59 -6.47
C GLY A 23 -0.57 0.80 -6.40
N LEU A 24 -1.31 -0.17 -5.83
CA LEU A 24 -2.75 -0.04 -5.60
C LEU A 24 -3.08 1.11 -4.65
N GLY A 25 -2.28 1.30 -3.59
CA GLY A 25 -2.44 2.42 -2.66
C GLY A 25 -2.19 3.79 -3.32
N GLU A 26 -1.15 3.92 -4.15
CA GLU A 26 -0.88 5.16 -4.90
C GLU A 26 -2.03 5.50 -5.85
N ASP A 27 -2.47 4.51 -6.64
CA ASP A 27 -3.56 4.69 -7.60
C ASP A 27 -4.89 5.03 -6.90
N GLY A 28 -5.19 4.34 -5.80
CA GLY A 28 -6.38 4.60 -4.98
C GLY A 28 -6.39 6.01 -4.40
N LEU A 29 -5.28 6.45 -3.80
CA LEU A 29 -5.15 7.81 -3.26
C LEU A 29 -5.25 8.88 -4.35
N ARG A 30 -4.63 8.65 -5.51
CA ARG A 30 -4.72 9.55 -6.66
C ARG A 30 -6.16 9.68 -7.15
N LEU A 31 -6.88 8.55 -7.26
CA LEU A 31 -8.28 8.55 -7.67
C LEU A 31 -9.16 9.28 -6.64
N LEU A 32 -9.00 8.98 -5.36
CA LEU A 32 -9.78 9.59 -4.27
C LEU A 32 -9.63 11.12 -4.26
N ARG A 33 -8.39 11.62 -4.41
CA ARG A 33 -8.12 13.06 -4.49
C ARG A 33 -8.79 13.71 -5.70
N ARG A 34 -8.76 13.05 -6.86
CA ARG A 34 -9.40 13.54 -8.10
C ARG A 34 -10.92 13.50 -8.02
N SER A 35 -11.49 12.58 -7.25
CA SER A 35 -12.94 12.39 -7.15
C SER A 35 -13.59 13.15 -5.98
N ARG A 36 -12.84 14.00 -5.26
CA ARG A 36 -13.30 14.71 -4.05
C ARG A 36 -14.71 15.31 -4.19
N GLU A 37 -14.95 16.09 -5.24
CA GLU A 37 -16.25 16.75 -5.42
C GLU A 37 -17.38 15.75 -5.69
N ALA A 38 -17.14 14.75 -6.55
CA ALA A 38 -18.11 13.70 -6.84
C ALA A 38 -18.43 12.85 -5.60
N PHE A 39 -17.41 12.54 -4.79
CA PHE A 39 -17.57 11.80 -3.53
C PHE A 39 -18.42 12.60 -2.53
N ILE A 40 -18.08 13.88 -2.30
CA ILE A 40 -18.83 14.75 -1.39
C ILE A 40 -20.27 14.92 -1.88
N ASN A 41 -20.49 15.11 -3.18
CA ASN A 41 -21.85 15.23 -3.74
C ASN A 41 -22.64 13.93 -3.61
N SER A 42 -22.02 12.77 -3.82
CA SER A 42 -22.65 11.47 -3.58
C SER A 42 -23.13 11.33 -2.13
N LEU A 43 -22.31 11.72 -1.15
CA LEU A 43 -22.69 11.72 0.25
C LEU A 43 -23.82 12.71 0.56
N ARG A 44 -23.82 13.88 -0.07
CA ARG A 44 -24.91 14.85 0.11
C ARG A 44 -26.24 14.34 -0.44
N ASN A 45 -26.22 13.53 -1.49
CA ASN A 45 -27.43 12.89 -2.03
C ASN A 45 -28.05 11.88 -1.04
N THR A 46 -27.35 11.50 0.03
CA THR A 46 -27.90 10.68 1.12
C THR A 46 -28.48 11.51 2.27
N GLY A 47 -28.61 12.83 2.10
CA GLY A 47 -29.16 13.75 3.11
C GLY A 47 -28.13 14.38 4.04
N LEU A 48 -26.82 14.19 3.79
CA LEU A 48 -25.77 14.86 4.56
C LEU A 48 -25.61 16.32 4.14
N THR A 49 -25.31 17.19 5.10
CA THR A 49 -24.85 18.55 4.78
C THR A 49 -23.47 18.50 4.14
N TYR A 50 -23.06 19.58 3.47
CA TYR A 50 -21.72 19.67 2.89
C TYR A 50 -20.63 19.44 3.94
N ALA A 51 -20.75 20.07 5.12
CA ALA A 51 -19.77 19.92 6.20
C ALA A 51 -19.67 18.46 6.70
N GLN A 52 -20.80 17.77 6.85
CA GLN A 52 -20.80 16.36 7.25
C GLN A 52 -20.20 15.44 6.17
N ALA A 53 -20.53 15.70 4.91
CA ALA A 53 -19.97 14.96 3.79
C ALA A 53 -18.46 15.19 3.63
N GLN A 54 -18.00 16.42 3.85
CA GLN A 54 -16.59 16.77 3.85
C GLN A 54 -15.82 16.00 4.94
N VAL A 55 -16.30 15.99 6.18
CA VAL A 55 -15.66 15.24 7.27
C VAL A 55 -15.51 13.75 6.91
N LYS A 56 -16.53 13.15 6.29
CA LYS A 56 -16.45 11.75 5.85
C LYS A 56 -15.43 11.52 4.74
N TYR A 57 -15.34 12.44 3.77
CA TYR A 57 -14.30 12.39 2.75
C TYR A 57 -12.91 12.52 3.37
N ASP A 58 -12.72 13.48 4.28
CA ASP A 58 -11.43 13.74 4.94
C ASP A 58 -11.01 12.51 5.77
N ASN A 59 -11.92 11.92 6.55
CA ASN A 59 -11.66 10.66 7.29
C ASN A 59 -11.26 9.51 6.35
N CYS A 60 -11.98 9.34 5.23
CA CYS A 60 -11.65 8.30 4.26
C CYS A 60 -10.26 8.54 3.65
N LEU A 61 -9.92 9.78 3.32
CA LEU A 61 -8.62 10.15 2.80
C LEU A 61 -7.50 9.85 3.81
N ASP A 62 -7.71 10.17 5.08
CA ASP A 62 -6.74 9.90 6.14
C ASP A 62 -6.53 8.40 6.35
N GLU A 63 -7.60 7.61 6.39
CA GLU A 63 -7.52 6.14 6.49
C GLU A 63 -6.75 5.54 5.31
N GLN A 64 -7.04 5.96 4.07
CA GLN A 64 -6.32 5.48 2.89
C GLN A 64 -4.84 5.90 2.90
N GLN A 65 -4.51 7.09 3.43
CA GLN A 65 -3.13 7.52 3.59
C GLN A 65 -2.38 6.67 4.61
N GLN A 66 -3.01 6.33 5.73
CA GLN A 66 -2.42 5.45 6.74
C GLN A 66 -2.16 4.04 6.18
N LEU A 67 -3.12 3.47 5.44
CA LEU A 67 -2.95 2.17 4.79
C LEU A 67 -1.81 2.20 3.75
N HIS A 68 -1.72 3.26 2.96
CA HIS A 68 -0.64 3.40 2.00
C HIS A 68 0.73 3.58 2.69
N GLN A 69 0.79 4.30 3.81
CA GLN A 69 2.00 4.43 4.61
C GLN A 69 2.47 3.07 5.16
N GLN A 70 1.54 2.20 5.58
CA GLN A 70 1.86 0.82 5.97
C GLN A 70 2.42 0.03 4.79
N ALA A 71 1.83 0.17 3.59
CA ALA A 71 2.32 -0.49 2.38
C ALA A 71 3.74 -0.01 2.00
N ILE A 72 4.07 1.26 2.19
CA ILE A 72 5.43 1.80 2.01
C ILE A 72 6.40 1.11 2.96
N HIS A 73 6.05 1.01 4.25
CA HIS A 73 6.91 0.35 5.24
C HIS A 73 7.13 -1.13 4.93
N GLU A 74 6.08 -1.84 4.52
CA GLU A 74 6.16 -3.24 4.12
C GLU A 74 7.03 -3.44 2.88
N LEU A 75 6.89 -2.57 1.87
CA LEU A 75 7.75 -2.59 0.68
C LEU A 75 9.22 -2.38 1.05
N GLN A 76 9.53 -1.37 1.85
CA GLN A 76 10.89 -1.10 2.31
C GLN A 76 11.47 -2.29 3.09
N TYR A 77 10.66 -2.93 3.93
CA TYR A 77 11.06 -4.12 4.66
C TYR A 77 11.37 -5.29 3.72
N ALA A 78 10.45 -5.62 2.81
CA ALA A 78 10.61 -6.73 1.86
C ALA A 78 11.82 -6.53 0.94
N GLU A 79 12.10 -5.29 0.52
CA GLU A 79 13.29 -4.95 -0.27
C GLU A 79 14.58 -5.20 0.50
N ARG A 80 14.64 -4.80 1.77
CA ARG A 80 15.81 -5.05 2.63
C ARG A 80 16.01 -6.55 2.86
N LEU A 81 14.95 -7.28 3.19
CA LEU A 81 15.00 -8.72 3.43
C LEU A 81 15.50 -9.48 2.19
N HIS A 82 14.91 -9.20 1.03
CA HIS A 82 15.30 -9.86 -0.22
C HIS A 82 16.76 -9.55 -0.58
N ARG A 83 17.21 -8.30 -0.42
CA ARG A 83 18.61 -7.92 -0.67
C ARG A 83 19.58 -8.62 0.29
N GLN A 84 19.22 -8.73 1.57
CA GLN A 84 20.03 -9.42 2.56
C GLN A 84 20.20 -10.90 2.19
N LEU A 85 19.11 -11.60 1.87
CA LEU A 85 19.14 -13.02 1.52
C LEU A 85 19.92 -13.30 0.22
N LEU A 86 19.84 -12.40 -0.77
CA LEU A 86 20.69 -12.48 -1.96
C LEU A 86 22.18 -12.39 -1.60
N ALA A 87 22.57 -11.42 -0.77
CA ALA A 87 23.96 -11.24 -0.38
C ALA A 87 24.48 -12.45 0.42
N GLU A 88 23.65 -13.05 1.28
CA GLU A 88 24.01 -14.26 2.02
C GLU A 88 24.22 -15.48 1.10
N LEU A 89 23.41 -15.61 0.04
CA LEU A 89 23.59 -16.64 -0.97
C LEU A 89 24.88 -16.45 -1.78
N GLU A 90 25.18 -15.22 -2.20
CA GLU A 90 26.41 -14.89 -2.93
C GLU A 90 27.69 -15.15 -2.11
N GLN A 91 27.63 -14.97 -0.79
CA GLN A 91 28.75 -15.24 0.12
C GLN A 91 28.94 -16.73 0.46
N THR A 92 27.93 -17.57 0.21
CA THR A 92 28.01 -19.02 0.46
C THR A 92 28.11 -19.87 -0.81
N ALA A 93 28.13 -19.24 -1.98
CA ALA A 93 28.41 -19.86 -3.28
C ALA A 93 29.90 -19.76 -3.63
#